data_AF-A0A327RHS9-F1
#
_entry.id   AF-A0A327RHS9-F1
#
_cell.length_a   1.000
_cell.length_b   1.000
_cell.length_c   1.000
_cell.angle_alpha   90.00
_cell.angle_beta   90.00
_cell.angle_gamma   90.00
#
_symmetry.space_group_name_H-M   'P 1'
#
loop_
_entity.id
_entity.type
_entity.pdbx_description
1 polymer ?
#
loop_
_entity_poly.entity_id
_entity_poly.type
_entity_poly.pdbx_seq_one_letter_code
_entity_poly.pdbx_strand_id
1 'polypeptide(L)' 'MFSKGQMVFGVLFAIAFILVLIRMYRKDLNLHKIHYKGVLWILLAFIGFIGMIVAIKVLFK' A
#
# COMPACT_ATOMS: atom_id res chain seq x y z
N MET A 1 -12.02 7.03 31.99
CA MET A 1 -13.14 6.39 31.28
C MET A 1 -13.69 7.40 30.29
N PHE A 2 -13.92 7.00 29.04
CA PHE A 2 -14.56 7.87 28.07
C PHE A 2 -16.03 8.05 28.44
N SER A 3 -16.52 9.28 28.41
CA SER A 3 -17.95 9.56 28.57
C SER A 3 -18.72 9.08 27.34
N LYS A 4 -20.03 8.86 27.48
CA LYS A 4 -20.89 8.49 26.34
C LYS A 4 -20.79 9.51 25.20
N GLY A 5 -20.72 10.81 25.52
CA GLY A 5 -20.55 11.87 24.53
C GLY A 5 -19.21 11.82 23.81
N GLN A 6 -18.12 11.48 24.51
CA GLN A 6 -16.80 11.30 23.90
C GLN A 6 -16.76 10.13 22.93
N MET A 7 -17.40 9.01 23.25
CA MET A 7 -17.48 7.85 22.35
C MET A 7 -18.29 8.19 21.09
N VAL A 8 -19.45 8.84 21.24
CA VAL A 8 -20.29 9.24 20.10
C VAL A 8 -19.54 10.21 19.18
N PHE A 9 -18.90 11.23 19.76
CA PHE A 9 -18.08 12.18 18.99
C PHE A 9 -16.92 11.47 18.27
N GLY A 10 -16.19 10.59 18.95
CA GLY A 10 -15.06 9.87 18.38
C GLY A 10 -15.45 9.00 17.19
N VAL A 11 -16.59 8.30 17.27
CA VAL A 11 -17.10 7.48 16.15
C VAL A 11 -17.53 8.35 14.98
N LEU A 12 -18.28 9.42 15.22
CA LEU A 12 -18.71 10.33 14.15
C LEU A 12 -17.54 11.01 13.46
N PHE A 13 -16.56 11.48 14.25
CA PHE A 13 -15.32 12.05 13.74
C PHE A 13 -14.55 11.04 12.89
N ALA A 14 -14.36 9.81 13.38
CA ALA A 14 -13.67 8.76 12.65
C ALA A 14 -14.34 8.44 11.30
N ILE A 15 -15.67 8.33 11.27
CA ILE A 15 -16.41 8.08 10.03
C ILE A 15 -16.22 9.23 9.03
N ALA A 16 -16.42 10.48 9.48
CA ALA A 16 -16.24 11.65 8.62
C ALA A 16 -14.81 11.75 8.08
N PHE A 17 -13.82 11.50 8.95
CA PHE A 17 -12.41 11.50 8.60
C PHE A 17 -12.06 10.41 7.57
N ILE A 18 -12.54 9.18 7.78
CA ILE A 18 -12.34 8.07 6.83
C ILE A 18 -12.96 8.39 5.47
N LEU A 19 -14.17 8.97 5.44
CA LEU A 19 -14.81 9.37 4.18
C LEU A 19 -14.00 10.42 3.41
N VAL A 20 -13.43 11.40 4.12
CA VAL A 20 -12.53 12.41 3.51
C VAL A 20 -11.27 11.73 2.95
N LEU A 21 -10.64 10.84 3.72
CA LEU A 21 -9.46 10.11 3.28
C LEU A 21 -9.74 9.28 2.02
N ILE A 22 -10.86 8.53 1.99
CA ILE A 22 -11.26 7.75 0.82
C ILE A 22 -11.40 8.65 -0.41
N ARG A 23 -12.02 9.83 -0.25
CA ARG A 23 -12.21 10.77 -1.36
C ARG A 23 -10.89 11.38 -1.84
N MET A 24 -9.95 11.68 -0.96
CA MET A 24 -8.62 12.16 -1.34
C MET A 24 -7.82 11.08 -2.06
N TYR A 25 -7.63 9.92 -1.43
CA TYR A 25 -6.79 8.85 -1.98
C TYR A 25 -7.37 8.20 -3.24
N ARG A 26 -8.69 8.25 -3.46
CA ARG A 26 -9.30 7.78 -4.72
C ARG A 26 -8.73 8.49 -5.95
N LYS A 27 -8.41 9.79 -5.85
CA LYS A 27 -7.81 10.54 -6.97
C LYS A 27 -6.37 10.08 -7.22
N ASP A 28 -5.64 9.82 -6.14
CA ASP A 28 -4.25 9.39 -6.19
C ASP A 28 -4.10 7.98 -6.76
N LEU A 29 -5.10 7.10 -6.60
CA LEU A 29 -5.10 5.77 -7.23
C LEU A 29 -4.99 5.84 -8.76
N ASN A 30 -5.59 6.86 -9.39
CA ASN A 30 -5.46 7.05 -10.84
C ASN A 30 -4.07 7.56 -11.21
N LEU A 31 -3.49 8.45 -10.40
CA LEU A 31 -2.12 8.95 -10.59
C LEU A 31 -1.09 7.84 -10.39
N HIS A 32 -1.28 6.95 -9.41
CA HIS A 32 -0.41 5.80 -9.18
C HIS A 32 -0.36 4.88 -10.41
N LYS A 33 -1.51 4.62 -11.06
CA LYS A 33 -1.55 3.81 -12.28
C LYS A 33 -0.82 4.45 -13.45
N ILE A 34 -0.77 5.78 -13.53
CA ILE A 34 -0.06 6.51 -14.60
C ILE A 34 1.45 6.49 -14.36
N HIS A 35 1.90 6.85 -13.15
CA HIS A 35 3.33 7.05 -12.87
C HIS A 35 4.08 5.77 -12.48
N TYR A 36 3.39 4.75 -11.97
CA TYR A 36 3.98 3.49 -11.53
C TYR A 36 3.60 2.31 -12.44
N LYS A 37 3.15 2.61 -13.67
CA LYS A 37 2.87 1.59 -14.67
C LYS A 37 4.15 0.78 -14.93
N GLY A 38 4.10 -0.52 -14.66
CA GLY A 38 5.24 -1.42 -14.87
C GLY A 38 6.17 -1.61 -13.68
N VAL A 39 5.90 -0.99 -12.52
CA VAL A 39 6.71 -1.23 -11.31
C VAL A 39 6.74 -2.70 -10.88
N LEU A 40 5.66 -3.45 -11.16
CA LEU A 40 5.59 -4.90 -10.93
C LEU A 40 6.57 -5.68 -11.80
N TRP A 41 6.82 -5.24 -13.04
CA TRP A 41 7.84 -5.87 -13.91
C TRP A 41 9.25 -5.65 -13.37
N ILE A 42 9.51 -4.45 -12.85
CA ILE A 42 10.79 -4.13 -12.20
C ILE A 42 10.97 -4.99 -10.95
N LEU A 43 9.92 -5.15 -10.13
CA LEU A 43 9.94 -6.01 -8.96
C LEU A 43 10.19 -7.48 -9.33
N LEU A 44 9.52 -7.98 -10.37
CA LEU A 44 9.72 -9.34 -10.87
C LEU A 44 11.15 -9.56 -11.38
N ALA A 45 11.70 -8.60 -12.12
CA ALA A 45 13.09 -8.65 -12.57
C ALA A 45 14.06 -8.67 -11.39
N PHE A 46 13.81 -7.86 -10.35
CA PHE A 46 14.64 -7.82 -9.15
C PHE A 46 14.59 -9.12 -8.36
N ILE A 47 13.39 -9.67 -8.14
CA ILE A 47 13.21 -10.97 -7.48
C ILE A 47 13.87 -12.08 -8.32
N GLY A 48 13.70 -12.05 -9.64
CA GLY A 48 14.34 -12.98 -10.56
C GLY A 48 15.86 -12.90 -10.48
N PHE A 49 16.43 -11.71 -10.40
CA PHE A 49 17.88 -11.50 -10.23
C PHE A 49 18.38 -12.07 -8.91
N ILE A 50 17.69 -11.83 -7.79
CA ILE A 50 18.02 -12.45 -6.50
C ILE A 50 17.93 -13.98 -6.59
N GLY A 51 16.85 -14.49 -7.19
CA GLY A 51 16.65 -15.93 -7.39
C GLY A 51 17.76 -16.56 -8.22
N MET A 52 18.23 -15.88 -9.27
CA MET A 52 19.36 -16.30 -10.09
C MET A 52 20.66 -16.38 -9.26
N ILE A 53 20.95 -15.38 -8.43
CA ILE A 53 22.13 -15.40 -7.54
C ILE A 53 22.07 -16.60 -6.61
N VAL A 54 20.90 -16.85 -5.99
CA VAL A 54 20.70 -18.00 -5.10
C VAL A 54 20.85 -19.30 -5.88
N ALA A 55 20.27 -19.41 -7.07
CA ALA A 55 20.38 -20.59 -7.92
C ALA A 55 21.83 -20.88 -8.30
N ILE A 56 22.61 -19.85 -8.69
CA ILE A 56 24.04 -20.01 -8.99
C ILE A 56 24.79 -20.53 -7.75
N LYS A 57 24.56 -19.91 -6.59
CA LYS A 57 25.20 -20.33 -5.33
C LYS A 57 24.87 -21.76 -4.92
N VAL A 58 23.68 -22.27 -5.27
CA VAL A 58 23.23 -23.63 -4.92
C VAL A 58 23.69 -24.66 -5.97
N LEU A 59 23.55 -24.34 -7.26
CA LEU A 59 23.87 -25.24 -8.37
C LEU A 59 25.37 -25.34 -8.65
N PHE A 60 26.12 -24.26 -8.43
CA PHE A 60 27.57 -24.19 -8.61
C PHE A 60 28.32 -24.08 -7.27
N LYS A 61 27.73 -24.60 -6.20
CA LYS A 61 28.41 -24.80 -4.92
C LYS A 61 29.44 -25.92 -5.02
#